data_AF-A0A8T3MYH2-F1
#
_entry.id   AF-A0A8T3MYH2-F1
#
_cell.length_a   1.000
_cell.length_b   1.000
_cell.length_c   1.000
_cell.angle_alpha   90.00
_cell.angle_beta   90.00
_cell.angle_gamma   90.00
#
_symmetry.space_group_name_H-M   'P 1'
#
loop_
_entity.id
_entity.type
_entity.pdbx_description
1 polymer ?
#
loop_
_entity_poly.entity_id
_entity_poly.type
_entity_poly.pdbx_seq_one_letter_code
_entity_poly.pdbx_strand_id
1 'polypeptide(L)'
;MGEPVAIAAIVARLTAERQNKPTFELESSTLEDLRSRPATFRLAIDLDVLDALLDRAQANVRSRWLNFELFPPERYFVLAPPGSEVGSFYSPRSIGFRYLPFYAATATLGGWATPQERAVDLARAYLHDSIHAATRRVFRYSEAAARGGVYRSSYGFNFRTPSGLSYSPVQIELPLRLNLGVLMDGVTVLVTGLALKGSLGAAVEGVRQSLVDDVLATAGTDHQPSAADPLATDGRRFRGQVVGPARSFLEYWSCGDDDLLTLLLRSMRDGRLRNLEAHFAAATGAAAAWRLIFMSEGWRLVKSGQNSSVHASVRQAFAFEAPTAAHREPPPPVRSSDAVGAARAAHTRC
;
A
#
# COMPACT_ATOMS: atom_id res chain seq x y z
N MET A 1 -32.56 -16.90 4.62
CA MET A 1 -31.75 -17.47 3.52
C MET A 1 -31.90 -16.53 2.32
N GLY A 2 -30.99 -15.54 2.22
CA GLY A 2 -30.99 -14.53 1.16
C GLY A 2 -30.06 -14.93 0.02
N GLU A 3 -30.49 -14.66 -1.20
CA GLU A 3 -30.12 -15.26 -2.49
C GLU A 3 -28.62 -15.29 -2.91
N PRO A 4 -28.13 -16.43 -3.43
CA PRO A 4 -26.89 -16.54 -4.22
C PRO A 4 -26.91 -15.76 -5.55
N VAL A 5 -28.09 -15.34 -6.03
CA VAL A 5 -28.31 -14.71 -7.35
C VAL A 5 -27.73 -13.29 -7.42
N ALA A 6 -27.65 -12.56 -6.30
CA ALA A 6 -27.07 -11.22 -6.27
C ALA A 6 -25.53 -11.23 -6.44
N ILE A 7 -24.84 -12.29 -5.99
CA ILE A 7 -23.37 -12.34 -5.94
C ILE A 7 -22.78 -12.62 -7.32
N ALA A 8 -23.31 -13.59 -8.06
CA ALA A 8 -22.90 -13.84 -9.44
C ALA A 8 -23.15 -12.60 -10.31
N ALA A 9 -24.26 -11.89 -10.10
CA ALA A 9 -24.56 -10.64 -10.78
C ALA A 9 -23.58 -9.51 -10.41
N ILE A 10 -23.16 -9.41 -9.15
CA ILE A 10 -22.15 -8.43 -8.71
C ILE A 10 -20.78 -8.77 -9.30
N VAL A 11 -20.31 -10.01 -9.22
CA VAL A 11 -19.03 -10.44 -9.80
C VAL A 11 -19.04 -10.29 -11.33
N ALA A 12 -20.12 -10.71 -12.00
CA ALA A 12 -20.28 -10.53 -13.44
C ALA A 12 -20.32 -9.05 -13.83
N ARG A 13 -21.05 -8.22 -13.09
CA ARG A 13 -21.14 -6.77 -13.32
C ARG A 13 -19.79 -6.08 -13.11
N LEU A 14 -19.04 -6.44 -12.08
CA LEU A 14 -17.71 -5.87 -11.82
C LEU A 14 -16.66 -6.33 -12.83
N THR A 15 -16.79 -7.56 -13.32
CA THR A 15 -15.98 -8.11 -14.41
C THR A 15 -16.30 -7.38 -15.72
N ALA A 16 -17.57 -7.06 -15.97
CA ALA A 16 -18.04 -6.32 -17.13
C ALA A 16 -17.72 -4.80 -17.08
N GLU A 17 -17.79 -4.16 -15.91
CA GLU A 17 -17.50 -2.72 -15.72
C GLU A 17 -16.01 -2.38 -15.90
N ARG A 18 -15.13 -3.39 -15.93
CA ARG A 18 -13.70 -3.25 -16.23
C ARG A 18 -13.42 -3.46 -17.73
N GLN A 19 -14.13 -2.71 -18.59
CA GLN A 19 -13.96 -2.53 -20.04
C GLN A 19 -13.23 -3.66 -20.82
N ASN A 20 -13.99 -4.43 -21.60
CA ASN A 20 -13.54 -5.34 -22.68
C ASN A 20 -12.69 -6.55 -22.28
N LYS A 21 -12.95 -7.22 -21.14
CA LYS A 21 -12.35 -8.54 -20.85
C LYS A 21 -13.39 -9.65 -20.79
N PRO A 22 -13.07 -10.87 -21.25
CA PRO A 22 -14.01 -11.98 -21.31
C PRO A 22 -14.65 -12.25 -19.95
N THR A 23 -15.95 -12.51 -19.93
CA THR A 23 -16.65 -13.15 -18.82
C THR A 23 -16.10 -14.56 -18.68
N PHE A 24 -15.06 -14.72 -17.87
CA PHE A 24 -14.56 -16.03 -17.48
C PHE A 24 -15.52 -16.66 -16.47
N GLU A 25 -15.77 -17.96 -16.59
CA GLU A 25 -16.33 -18.77 -15.50
C GLU A 25 -15.28 -18.90 -14.40
N LEU A 26 -15.19 -17.85 -13.56
CA LEU A 26 -14.41 -17.88 -12.35
C LEU A 26 -15.19 -18.67 -11.31
N GLU A 27 -14.55 -19.69 -10.76
CA GLU A 27 -15.07 -20.29 -9.54
C GLU A 27 -14.74 -19.35 -8.38
N SER A 28 -15.77 -18.98 -7.62
CA SER A 28 -15.65 -18.04 -6.51
C SER A 28 -16.28 -18.63 -5.26
N SER A 29 -15.63 -18.43 -4.13
CA SER A 29 -16.17 -18.73 -2.81
C SER A 29 -15.80 -17.60 -1.85
N THR A 30 -16.61 -17.37 -0.83
CA THR A 30 -16.14 -16.51 0.27
C THR A 30 -15.02 -17.24 1.03
N LEU A 31 -14.19 -16.50 1.76
CA LEU A 31 -13.17 -17.12 2.61
C LEU A 31 -13.83 -18.00 3.69
N GLU A 32 -15.02 -17.62 4.16
CA GLU A 32 -15.82 -18.43 5.08
C GLU A 32 -16.35 -19.72 4.43
N ASP A 33 -16.84 -19.65 3.19
CA ASP A 33 -17.25 -20.83 2.42
C ASP A 33 -16.09 -21.79 2.19
N LEU A 34 -14.91 -21.24 1.86
CA LEU A 34 -13.69 -22.03 1.66
C LEU A 34 -13.32 -22.80 2.93
N ARG A 35 -13.41 -22.16 4.10
CA ARG A 35 -13.16 -22.80 5.39
C ARG A 35 -14.16 -23.89 5.74
N SER A 36 -15.44 -23.64 5.48
CA SER A 36 -16.51 -24.59 5.82
C SER A 36 -16.63 -25.75 4.83
N ARG A 37 -16.23 -25.56 3.57
CA ARG A 37 -16.42 -26.51 2.47
C ARG A 37 -15.23 -26.54 1.49
N PRO A 38 -14.00 -26.85 1.95
CA PRO A 38 -12.80 -26.73 1.11
C PRO A 38 -12.83 -27.63 -0.14
N ALA A 39 -13.49 -28.79 -0.06
CA ALA A 39 -13.57 -29.75 -1.16
C ALA A 39 -14.33 -29.23 -2.39
N THR A 40 -15.11 -28.14 -2.25
CA THR A 40 -15.81 -27.54 -3.40
C THR A 40 -14.95 -26.56 -4.17
N PHE A 41 -13.76 -26.19 -3.66
CA PHE A 41 -12.90 -25.20 -4.28
C PHE A 41 -11.83 -25.86 -5.15
N ARG A 42 -11.85 -25.55 -6.45
CA ARG A 42 -11.00 -26.17 -7.47
C ARG A 42 -9.51 -26.09 -7.21
N LEU A 43 -9.05 -25.01 -6.59
CA LEU A 43 -7.64 -24.81 -6.28
C LEU A 43 -7.42 -25.03 -4.78
N ALA A 44 -6.97 -26.22 -4.41
CA ALA A 44 -6.68 -26.54 -3.00
C ALA A 44 -5.80 -25.47 -2.35
N ILE A 45 -6.21 -24.99 -1.17
CA ILE A 45 -5.49 -24.05 -0.31
C ILE A 45 -5.24 -24.76 1.02
N ASP A 46 -4.03 -24.62 1.55
CA ASP A 46 -3.71 -25.11 2.89
C ASP A 46 -4.31 -24.14 3.93
N LEU A 47 -5.47 -24.51 4.48
CA LEU A 47 -6.21 -23.65 5.41
C LEU A 47 -5.54 -23.54 6.77
N ASP A 48 -4.85 -24.60 7.22
CA ASP A 48 -4.13 -24.57 8.49
C ASP A 48 -2.96 -23.58 8.42
N VAL A 49 -2.22 -23.57 7.29
CA VAL A 49 -1.19 -22.57 7.03
C VAL A 49 -1.79 -21.17 6.93
N LEU A 50 -2.90 -21.00 6.21
CA LEU A 50 -3.57 -19.70 6.08
C LEU A 50 -3.96 -19.14 7.45
N ASP A 51 -4.67 -19.91 8.27
CA ASP A 51 -5.16 -19.47 9.56
C ASP A 51 -4.00 -19.20 10.54
N ALA A 52 -2.97 -20.06 10.56
CA ALA A 52 -1.78 -19.83 11.35
C ALA A 52 -1.03 -18.54 10.96
N LEU A 53 -0.94 -18.22 9.67
CA LEU A 53 -0.35 -16.98 9.19
C LEU A 53 -1.18 -15.76 9.59
N LEU A 54 -2.50 -15.83 9.44
CA LEU A 54 -3.40 -14.72 9.77
C LEU A 54 -3.45 -14.43 11.26
N ASP A 55 -3.50 -15.46 12.11
CA ASP A 55 -3.49 -15.30 13.56
C ASP A 55 -2.20 -14.62 14.05
N ARG A 56 -1.05 -15.11 13.57
CA ARG A 56 0.26 -14.53 13.91
C ARG A 56 0.41 -13.11 13.37
N ALA A 57 0.01 -12.87 12.13
CA ALA A 57 0.10 -11.54 11.53
C ALA A 57 -0.82 -10.53 12.25
N GLN A 58 -2.03 -10.95 12.63
CA GLN A 58 -2.94 -10.12 13.40
C GLN A 58 -2.37 -9.81 14.79
N ALA A 59 -1.80 -10.79 15.47
CA ALA A 59 -1.11 -10.59 16.75
C ALA A 59 0.07 -9.61 16.62
N ASN A 60 0.87 -9.75 15.55
CA ASN A 60 2.01 -8.86 15.26
C ASN A 60 1.58 -7.42 15.04
N VAL A 61 0.50 -7.18 14.28
CA VAL A 61 0.04 -5.81 14.06
C VAL A 61 -0.61 -5.21 15.31
N ARG A 62 -1.41 -6.01 16.03
CA ARG A 62 -2.05 -5.56 17.28
C ARG A 62 -1.03 -5.12 18.32
N SER A 63 0.06 -5.87 18.47
CA SER A 63 1.12 -5.55 19.42
C SER A 63 1.97 -4.35 19.00
N ARG A 64 2.24 -4.18 17.70
CA ARG A 64 3.22 -3.20 17.22
C ARG A 64 2.65 -1.87 16.74
N TRP A 65 1.55 -1.88 15.98
CA TRP A 65 1.11 -0.68 15.28
C TRP A 65 -0.26 -0.20 15.75
N LEU A 66 -1.28 -1.06 15.70
CA LEU A 66 -2.67 -0.70 16.02
C LEU A 66 -3.54 -1.91 16.32
N ASN A 67 -4.53 -1.73 17.20
CA ASN A 67 -5.68 -2.63 17.25
C ASN A 67 -6.56 -2.37 16.01
N PHE A 68 -6.52 -3.28 15.04
CA PHE A 68 -7.44 -3.35 13.91
C PHE A 68 -8.01 -4.77 13.80
N GLU A 69 -9.19 -4.86 13.20
CA GLU A 69 -9.89 -6.13 12.98
C GLU A 69 -9.69 -6.57 11.54
N LEU A 70 -9.53 -7.87 11.34
CA LEU A 70 -9.52 -8.44 9.99
C LEU A 70 -10.87 -8.19 9.34
N PHE A 71 -10.86 -8.03 8.02
CA PHE A 71 -12.09 -7.87 7.25
C PHE A 71 -13.00 -9.10 7.43
N PRO A 72 -14.33 -9.00 7.33
CA PRO A 72 -15.18 -10.16 7.52
C PRO A 72 -14.97 -11.22 6.41
N PRO A 73 -14.63 -12.48 6.75
CA PRO A 73 -14.30 -13.52 5.77
C PRO A 73 -15.49 -13.87 4.85
N GLU A 74 -16.73 -13.73 5.34
CA GLU A 74 -17.94 -13.95 4.57
C GLU A 74 -18.18 -12.87 3.49
N ARG A 75 -17.39 -11.80 3.48
CA ARG A 75 -17.40 -10.73 2.46
C ARG A 75 -16.14 -10.69 1.61
N TYR A 76 -15.22 -11.64 1.83
CA TYR A 76 -13.96 -11.73 1.11
C TYR A 76 -14.00 -12.87 0.09
N PHE A 77 -14.06 -12.53 -1.19
CA PHE A 77 -14.17 -13.51 -2.26
C PHE A 77 -12.79 -13.96 -2.72
N VAL A 78 -12.61 -15.28 -2.79
CA VAL A 78 -11.44 -15.95 -3.34
C VAL A 78 -11.81 -16.49 -4.71
N LEU A 79 -11.06 -16.05 -5.73
CA LEU A 79 -11.32 -16.38 -7.13
C LEU A 79 -10.27 -17.37 -7.64
N ALA A 80 -10.71 -18.51 -8.16
CA ALA A 80 -9.84 -19.43 -8.87
C ALA A 80 -9.81 -19.07 -10.37
N PRO A 81 -8.65 -18.72 -10.95
CA PRO A 81 -8.54 -18.49 -12.39
C PRO A 81 -8.81 -19.79 -13.18
N PRO A 82 -9.45 -19.74 -14.37
CA PRO A 82 -9.64 -20.91 -15.22
C PRO A 82 -8.32 -21.43 -15.81
N GLY A 83 -8.23 -22.75 -15.99
CA GLY A 83 -7.12 -23.40 -16.69
C GLY A 83 -5.76 -23.21 -16.01
N SER A 84 -4.73 -22.90 -16.81
CA SER A 84 -3.34 -22.67 -16.36
C SER A 84 -3.00 -21.20 -16.08
N GLU A 85 -4.00 -20.30 -16.12
CA GLU A 85 -3.76 -18.88 -15.99
C GLU A 85 -3.26 -18.49 -14.60
N VAL A 86 -2.45 -17.43 -14.60
CA VAL A 86 -1.76 -16.95 -13.41
C VAL A 86 -2.61 -15.88 -12.71
N GLY A 87 -3.15 -16.22 -11.53
CA GLY A 87 -3.64 -15.24 -10.55
C GLY A 87 -2.57 -14.89 -9.52
N SER A 88 -2.85 -13.95 -8.62
CA SER A 88 -2.06 -13.59 -7.42
C SER A 88 -2.60 -12.29 -6.80
N PHE A 89 -2.03 -11.90 -5.65
CA PHE A 89 -2.13 -10.53 -5.11
C PHE A 89 -1.94 -9.41 -6.16
N TYR A 90 -0.96 -9.55 -7.07
CA TYR A 90 -0.68 -8.54 -8.10
C TYR A 90 -1.52 -8.69 -9.37
N SER A 91 -2.34 -9.74 -9.47
CA SER A 91 -3.08 -10.03 -10.69
C SER A 91 -4.06 -8.91 -11.04
N PRO A 92 -4.18 -8.53 -12.32
CA PRO A 92 -5.23 -7.62 -12.77
C PRO A 92 -6.64 -8.20 -12.60
N ARG A 93 -6.79 -9.47 -12.22
CA ARG A 93 -8.09 -10.07 -11.85
C ARG A 93 -8.48 -9.80 -10.41
N SER A 94 -7.51 -9.51 -9.55
CA SER A 94 -7.77 -9.06 -8.20
C SER A 94 -8.48 -7.70 -8.27
N ILE A 95 -9.62 -7.62 -7.59
CA ILE A 95 -10.44 -6.42 -7.50
C ILE A 95 -9.99 -5.59 -6.28
N GLY A 96 -9.47 -6.28 -5.25
CA GLY A 96 -9.16 -5.72 -3.95
C GLY A 96 -10.41 -5.26 -3.21
N PHE A 97 -10.23 -4.56 -2.09
CA PHE A 97 -11.34 -4.04 -1.31
C PHE A 97 -12.16 -2.92 -2.01
N ARG A 98 -13.49 -3.04 -1.95
CA ARG A 98 -14.47 -2.10 -2.54
C ARG A 98 -15.41 -1.56 -1.46
N TYR A 99 -15.39 -0.24 -1.31
CA TYR A 99 -15.96 0.46 -0.15
C TYR A 99 -17.48 0.43 -0.04
N LEU A 100 -18.19 0.85 -1.09
CA LEU A 100 -19.64 0.99 -1.06
C LEU A 100 -20.37 -0.36 -0.98
N PRO A 101 -20.02 -1.36 -1.80
CA PRO A 101 -20.65 -2.67 -1.66
C PRO A 101 -20.01 -3.50 -0.54
N PHE A 102 -18.95 -2.99 0.10
CA PHE A 102 -18.26 -3.58 1.24
C PHE A 102 -17.92 -5.06 1.06
N TYR A 103 -17.20 -5.36 -0.03
CA TYR A 103 -16.61 -6.67 -0.28
C TYR A 103 -15.17 -6.49 -0.78
N ALA A 104 -14.39 -7.56 -0.79
CA ALA A 104 -13.13 -7.62 -1.49
C ALA A 104 -13.06 -8.89 -2.33
N ALA A 105 -12.24 -8.90 -3.38
CA ALA A 105 -11.99 -10.11 -4.15
C ALA A 105 -10.55 -10.20 -4.63
N THR A 106 -9.92 -11.36 -4.44
CA THR A 106 -8.55 -11.65 -4.87
C THR A 106 -8.50 -12.93 -5.69
N ALA A 107 -7.63 -12.95 -6.71
CA ALA A 107 -7.35 -14.14 -7.49
C ALA A 107 -6.22 -14.95 -6.84
N THR A 108 -6.42 -16.26 -6.68
CA THR A 108 -5.39 -17.17 -6.13
C THR A 108 -4.29 -17.42 -7.16
N LEU A 109 -3.13 -17.90 -6.69
CA LEU A 109 -2.12 -18.49 -7.58
C LEU A 109 -2.72 -19.67 -8.39
N GLY A 110 -2.28 -19.82 -9.64
CA GLY A 110 -2.76 -20.84 -10.58
C GLY A 110 -2.33 -22.27 -10.23
N GLY A 111 -2.85 -23.28 -10.92
CA GLY A 111 -2.74 -24.71 -10.55
C GLY A 111 -1.33 -25.27 -10.31
N TRP A 112 -0.28 -24.60 -10.81
CA TRP A 112 1.13 -24.95 -10.58
C TRP A 112 1.62 -24.66 -9.16
N ALA A 113 0.95 -23.79 -8.41
CA ALA A 113 1.33 -23.45 -7.04
C ALA A 113 0.95 -24.56 -6.06
N THR A 114 1.72 -24.74 -4.99
CA THR A 114 1.33 -25.66 -3.91
C THR A 114 0.17 -25.07 -3.09
N PRO A 115 -0.59 -25.88 -2.35
CA PRO A 115 -1.62 -25.38 -1.43
C PRO A 115 -1.07 -24.36 -0.41
N GLN A 116 0.15 -24.57 0.09
CA GLN A 116 0.84 -23.66 1.02
C GLN A 116 1.19 -22.32 0.37
N GLU A 117 1.64 -22.34 -0.89
CA GLU A 117 1.94 -21.11 -1.64
C GLU A 117 0.68 -20.26 -1.86
N ARG A 118 -0.45 -20.91 -2.19
CA ARG A 118 -1.73 -20.21 -2.30
C ARG A 118 -2.15 -19.62 -0.96
N ALA A 119 -1.94 -20.35 0.14
CA ALA A 119 -2.24 -19.87 1.48
C ALA A 119 -1.43 -18.61 1.83
N VAL A 120 -0.12 -18.58 1.54
CA VAL A 120 0.74 -17.41 1.78
C VAL A 120 0.30 -16.20 0.96
N ASP A 121 0.03 -16.37 -0.34
CA ASP A 121 -0.40 -15.27 -1.20
C ASP A 121 -1.80 -14.75 -0.82
N LEU A 122 -2.72 -15.65 -0.45
CA LEU A 122 -4.04 -15.30 0.04
C LEU A 122 -3.96 -14.58 1.40
N ALA A 123 -3.10 -15.01 2.32
CA ALA A 123 -2.87 -14.33 3.59
C ALA A 123 -2.39 -12.88 3.36
N ARG A 124 -1.46 -12.69 2.41
CA ARG A 124 -1.00 -11.36 1.98
C ARG A 124 -2.13 -10.49 1.46
N ALA A 125 -2.93 -11.00 0.52
CA ALA A 125 -4.03 -10.25 -0.05
C ALA A 125 -5.08 -9.88 1.00
N TYR A 126 -5.44 -10.84 1.85
CA TYR A 126 -6.45 -10.64 2.88
C TYR A 126 -6.03 -9.63 3.95
N LEU A 127 -4.78 -9.68 4.43
CA LEU A 127 -4.24 -8.71 5.38
C LEU A 127 -4.19 -7.31 4.77
N HIS A 128 -3.70 -7.20 3.53
CA HIS A 128 -3.64 -5.93 2.80
C HIS A 128 -5.03 -5.28 2.69
N ASP A 129 -6.02 -6.05 2.23
CA ASP A 129 -7.39 -5.56 2.08
C ASP A 129 -8.05 -5.27 3.43
N SER A 130 -7.68 -5.99 4.49
CA SER A 130 -8.15 -5.70 5.86
C SER A 130 -7.61 -4.37 6.39
N ILE A 131 -6.33 -4.05 6.15
CA ILE A 131 -5.74 -2.76 6.51
C ILE A 131 -6.40 -1.62 5.71
N HIS A 132 -6.64 -1.85 4.42
CA HIS A 132 -7.46 -0.93 3.65
C HIS A 132 -8.83 -0.80 4.31
N ALA A 133 -9.58 -1.86 4.56
CA ALA A 133 -10.91 -1.81 5.15
C ALA A 133 -10.97 -0.97 6.44
N ALA A 134 -9.97 -1.10 7.32
CA ALA A 134 -9.85 -0.36 8.57
C ALA A 134 -9.58 1.17 8.41
N THR A 135 -9.25 1.64 7.21
CA THR A 135 -8.97 3.06 6.95
C THR A 135 -10.24 3.92 7.03
N ARG A 136 -10.20 5.06 7.74
CA ARG A 136 -11.36 5.98 7.83
C ARG A 136 -11.78 6.48 6.47
N ARG A 137 -13.08 6.58 6.26
CA ARG A 137 -13.68 7.21 5.08
C ARG A 137 -14.72 8.21 5.48
N VAL A 138 -14.77 9.31 4.73
CA VAL A 138 -15.84 10.28 4.84
C VAL A 138 -16.49 10.41 3.47
N PHE A 139 -17.79 10.19 3.43
CA PHE A 139 -18.62 10.38 2.25
C PHE A 139 -19.46 11.62 2.42
N ARG A 140 -19.70 12.33 1.33
CA ARG A 140 -20.52 13.54 1.27
C ARG A 140 -21.40 13.48 0.04
N TYR A 141 -22.57 14.09 0.12
CA TYR A 141 -23.42 14.34 -1.04
C TYR A 141 -23.08 15.72 -1.63
N SER A 142 -23.02 15.82 -2.95
CA SER A 142 -22.94 17.10 -3.66
C SER A 142 -23.49 16.94 -5.06
N GLU A 143 -24.36 17.85 -5.49
CA GLU A 143 -24.81 17.94 -6.88
C GLU A 143 -23.65 18.27 -7.82
N ALA A 144 -22.66 19.00 -7.35
CA ALA A 144 -21.41 19.29 -8.07
C ALA A 144 -20.39 18.14 -8.03
N ALA A 145 -20.73 16.99 -7.43
CA ALA A 145 -19.90 15.81 -7.59
C ALA A 145 -19.81 15.44 -9.08
N ALA A 146 -18.70 14.89 -9.54
CA ALA A 146 -18.48 14.59 -10.97
C ALA A 146 -19.57 13.70 -11.62
N ARG A 147 -20.43 13.07 -10.81
CA ARG A 147 -21.58 12.26 -11.24
C ARG A 147 -22.90 12.66 -10.58
N GLY A 148 -22.99 13.85 -9.97
CA GLY A 148 -24.16 14.33 -9.22
C GLY A 148 -24.61 13.35 -8.11
N GLY A 149 -23.97 13.39 -6.94
CA GLY A 149 -24.28 12.42 -5.88
C GLY A 149 -23.25 12.27 -4.78
N VAL A 150 -23.14 11.05 -4.23
CA VAL A 150 -22.21 10.72 -3.14
C VAL A 150 -20.77 10.63 -3.67
N TYR A 151 -19.86 11.38 -3.04
CA TYR A 151 -18.42 11.28 -3.27
C TYR A 151 -17.67 11.05 -1.97
N ARG A 152 -16.48 10.45 -2.08
CA ARG A 152 -15.57 10.22 -0.95
C ARG A 152 -14.71 11.46 -0.74
N SER A 153 -15.04 12.28 0.26
CA SER A 153 -14.30 13.50 0.59
C SER A 153 -12.99 13.24 1.35
N SER A 154 -12.86 12.08 1.97
CA SER A 154 -11.61 11.64 2.60
C SER A 154 -11.47 10.13 2.59
N TYR A 155 -10.24 9.69 2.36
CA TYR A 155 -9.76 8.33 2.56
C TYR A 155 -8.51 8.40 3.43
N GLY A 156 -8.62 8.01 4.69
CA GLY A 156 -7.59 8.25 5.69
C GLY A 156 -7.18 9.72 5.73
N PHE A 157 -5.89 9.99 5.61
CA PHE A 157 -5.34 11.35 5.52
C PHE A 157 -5.39 11.96 4.11
N ASN A 158 -5.91 11.26 3.10
CA ASN A 158 -6.05 11.77 1.73
C ASN A 158 -7.45 12.36 1.47
N PHE A 159 -7.53 13.69 1.36
CA PHE A 159 -8.75 14.45 1.10
C PHE A 159 -9.03 14.64 -0.39
N ARG A 160 -10.31 14.78 -0.76
CA ARG A 160 -10.76 14.99 -2.14
C ARG A 160 -11.86 16.02 -2.28
N THR A 161 -11.89 16.70 -3.42
CA THR A 161 -12.95 17.63 -3.83
C THR A 161 -14.20 16.85 -4.26
N PRO A 162 -15.36 17.52 -4.43
CA PRO A 162 -16.53 16.92 -5.09
C PRO A 162 -16.22 16.38 -6.50
N SER A 163 -15.34 17.04 -7.23
CA SER A 163 -14.85 16.58 -8.54
C SER A 163 -13.91 15.36 -8.46
N GLY A 164 -13.61 14.87 -7.25
CA GLY A 164 -12.79 13.68 -7.02
C GLY A 164 -11.28 13.95 -7.02
N LEU A 165 -10.86 15.21 -7.17
CA LEU A 165 -9.45 15.61 -7.20
C LEU A 165 -8.82 15.43 -5.83
N SER A 166 -7.71 14.69 -5.79
CA SER A 166 -6.87 14.52 -4.60
C SER A 166 -6.31 15.86 -4.15
N TYR A 167 -6.20 16.05 -2.83
CA TYR A 167 -5.50 17.22 -2.31
C TYR A 167 -4.00 17.17 -2.61
N SER A 168 -3.44 15.97 -2.76
CA SER A 168 -2.05 15.78 -3.17
C SER A 168 -1.84 15.82 -4.68
N PRO A 169 -0.79 16.51 -5.16
CA PRO A 169 -0.46 16.51 -6.58
C PRO A 169 -0.14 15.09 -7.06
N VAL A 170 -0.36 14.84 -8.35
CA VAL A 170 0.01 13.57 -9.01
C VAL A 170 1.53 13.46 -9.14
N GLN A 171 2.21 14.60 -9.30
CA GLN A 171 3.67 14.68 -9.40
C GLN A 171 4.32 14.16 -8.11
N ILE A 172 5.34 13.34 -8.31
CA ILE A 172 6.16 12.73 -7.26
C ILE A 172 7.53 13.41 -7.31
N GLU A 173 8.00 13.91 -6.17
CA GLU A 173 9.30 14.59 -6.03
C GLU A 173 10.07 13.89 -4.89
N LEU A 174 10.50 12.65 -5.13
CA LEU A 174 11.18 11.86 -4.10
C LEU A 174 12.55 12.44 -3.71
N PRO A 175 12.97 12.24 -2.45
CA PRO A 175 12.18 11.66 -1.35
C PRO A 175 11.28 12.69 -0.65
N LEU A 176 11.33 13.96 -1.08
CA LEU A 176 10.71 15.10 -0.40
C LEU A 176 9.19 15.07 -0.39
N ARG A 177 8.55 14.73 -1.53
CA ARG A 177 7.10 14.71 -1.69
C ARG A 177 6.64 13.46 -2.40
N LEU A 178 5.57 12.87 -1.86
CA LEU A 178 4.90 11.72 -2.44
C LEU A 178 3.39 11.97 -2.51
N ASN A 179 2.76 11.53 -3.60
CA ASN A 179 1.30 11.54 -3.67
C ASN A 179 0.72 10.71 -2.52
N LEU A 180 -0.31 11.22 -1.84
CA LEU A 180 -0.80 10.56 -0.63
C LEU A 180 -1.64 9.32 -0.89
N GLY A 181 -2.18 9.14 -2.10
CA GLY A 181 -2.70 7.84 -2.50
C GLY A 181 -1.58 6.80 -2.53
N VAL A 182 -0.48 7.14 -3.20
CA VAL A 182 0.71 6.26 -3.29
C VAL A 182 1.31 6.01 -1.90
N LEU A 183 1.40 7.03 -1.04
CA LEU A 183 1.89 6.87 0.33
C LEU A 183 0.99 5.94 1.16
N MET A 184 -0.34 6.08 1.06
CA MET A 184 -1.28 5.19 1.78
C MET A 184 -1.18 3.75 1.31
N ASP A 185 -1.10 3.52 0.01
CA ASP A 185 -0.95 2.18 -0.54
C ASP A 185 0.41 1.58 -0.13
N GLY A 186 1.46 2.41 -0.15
CA GLY A 186 2.79 2.07 0.37
C GLY A 186 2.80 1.69 1.85
N VAL A 187 2.14 2.47 2.71
CA VAL A 187 1.99 2.15 4.13
C VAL A 187 1.21 0.83 4.31
N THR A 188 0.12 0.65 3.58
CA THR A 188 -0.70 -0.58 3.63
C THR A 188 0.15 -1.81 3.31
N VAL A 189 0.92 -1.75 2.23
CA VAL A 189 1.68 -2.90 1.74
C VAL A 189 2.92 -3.17 2.61
N LEU A 190 3.60 -2.13 3.09
CA LEU A 190 4.74 -2.29 4.02
C LEU A 190 4.28 -2.91 5.35
N VAL A 191 3.17 -2.44 5.93
CA VAL A 191 2.61 -3.02 7.16
C VAL A 191 2.18 -4.47 6.93
N THR A 192 1.56 -4.78 5.78
CA THR A 192 1.21 -6.15 5.41
C THR A 192 2.45 -7.05 5.38
N GLY A 193 3.50 -6.61 4.69
CA GLY A 193 4.75 -7.35 4.59
C GLY A 193 5.42 -7.55 5.95
N LEU A 194 5.48 -6.51 6.80
CA LEU A 194 6.07 -6.61 8.13
C LEU A 194 5.26 -7.54 9.05
N ALA A 195 3.93 -7.52 8.96
CA ALA A 195 3.05 -8.42 9.71
C ALA A 195 3.28 -9.89 9.33
N LEU A 196 3.41 -10.16 8.02
CA LEU A 196 3.68 -11.50 7.50
C LEU A 196 5.11 -11.95 7.76
N LYS A 197 6.11 -11.07 7.64
CA LYS A 197 7.52 -11.40 7.92
C LYS A 197 7.69 -12.06 9.29
N GLY A 198 7.01 -11.54 10.33
CA GLY A 198 7.02 -12.14 11.66
C GLY A 198 6.28 -13.47 11.79
N SER A 199 5.58 -13.91 10.73
CA SER A 199 4.68 -15.07 10.72
C SER A 199 5.19 -16.21 9.83
N LEU A 200 6.03 -15.90 8.82
CA LEU A 200 6.64 -16.82 7.84
C LEU A 200 7.69 -17.79 8.43
N GLY A 201 7.61 -18.16 9.71
CA GLY A 201 8.53 -19.15 10.33
C GLY A 201 8.27 -20.59 9.85
N ALA A 202 8.24 -21.57 10.75
CA ALA A 202 8.00 -22.98 10.39
C ALA A 202 6.67 -23.25 9.65
N ALA A 203 5.72 -22.30 9.63
CA ALA A 203 4.43 -22.44 8.95
C ALA A 203 4.53 -22.45 7.41
N VAL A 204 5.71 -22.17 6.83
CA VAL A 204 5.91 -22.11 5.37
C VAL A 204 6.97 -23.11 4.88
N GLU A 205 7.21 -24.18 5.64
CA GLU A 205 8.02 -25.29 5.14
C GLU A 205 7.44 -25.83 3.81
N GLY A 206 8.27 -25.93 2.78
CA GLY A 206 7.84 -26.35 1.43
C GLY A 206 7.29 -25.24 0.53
N VAL A 207 7.22 -23.98 0.98
CA VAL A 207 6.91 -22.83 0.13
C VAL A 207 8.16 -22.42 -0.67
N ARG A 208 8.04 -22.13 -1.98
CA ARG A 208 9.20 -21.67 -2.78
C ARG A 208 9.78 -20.40 -2.17
N GLN A 209 11.11 -20.39 -2.02
CA GLN A 209 11.84 -19.24 -1.48
C GLN A 209 11.57 -17.95 -2.27
N SER A 210 11.36 -18.04 -3.60
CA SER A 210 11.04 -16.87 -4.41
C SER A 210 9.72 -16.19 -4.02
N LEU A 211 8.72 -16.94 -3.53
CA LEU A 211 7.47 -16.36 -3.01
C LEU A 211 7.70 -15.71 -1.65
N VAL A 212 8.49 -16.36 -0.78
CA VAL A 212 8.90 -15.80 0.51
C VAL A 212 9.66 -14.49 0.29
N ASP A 213 10.66 -14.47 -0.59
CA ASP A 213 11.44 -13.29 -0.95
C ASP A 213 10.56 -12.19 -1.52
N ASP A 214 9.53 -12.52 -2.30
CA ASP A 214 8.59 -11.54 -2.84
C ASP A 214 7.73 -10.89 -1.74
N VAL A 215 7.26 -11.67 -0.75
CA VAL A 215 6.57 -11.14 0.44
C VAL A 215 7.53 -10.28 1.28
N LEU A 216 8.77 -10.72 1.47
CA LEU A 216 9.77 -9.99 2.25
C LEU A 216 10.25 -8.71 1.55
N ALA A 217 10.37 -8.70 0.23
CA ALA A 217 10.65 -7.51 -0.56
C ALA A 217 9.53 -6.46 -0.39
N THR A 218 8.29 -6.93 -0.24
CA THR A 218 7.13 -6.08 0.05
C THR A 218 7.17 -5.49 1.46
N ALA A 219 7.77 -6.21 2.41
CA ALA A 219 8.06 -5.74 3.77
C ALA A 219 9.20 -4.70 3.85
N GLY A 220 9.73 -4.25 2.71
CA GLY A 220 10.80 -3.26 2.64
C GLY A 220 12.19 -3.80 2.96
N THR A 221 12.36 -5.13 3.06
CA THR A 221 13.69 -5.74 3.25
C THR A 221 14.51 -5.69 1.96
N ASP A 222 15.84 -5.87 2.05
CA ASP A 222 16.76 -5.84 0.90
C ASP A 222 16.62 -7.03 -0.07
N HIS A 223 15.59 -7.86 0.10
CA HIS A 223 15.31 -8.98 -0.80
C HIS A 223 14.84 -8.45 -2.15
N GLN A 224 15.38 -9.01 -3.23
CA GLN A 224 14.94 -8.75 -4.59
C GLN A 224 14.13 -9.96 -5.09
N PRO A 225 12.98 -9.75 -5.75
CA PRO A 225 12.25 -10.84 -6.38
C PRO A 225 13.10 -11.51 -7.48
N SER A 226 12.88 -12.80 -7.69
CA SER A 226 13.50 -13.51 -8.80
C SER A 226 13.16 -12.85 -10.15
N ALA A 227 14.20 -12.52 -10.92
CA ALA A 227 14.04 -11.95 -12.26
C ALA A 227 13.35 -12.92 -13.24
N ALA A 228 13.46 -14.23 -12.99
CA ALA A 228 13.00 -15.30 -13.86
C ALA A 228 11.51 -15.66 -13.68
N ASP A 229 10.82 -15.14 -12.66
CA ASP A 229 9.41 -15.47 -12.41
C ASP A 229 8.48 -14.57 -13.26
N PRO A 230 7.63 -15.12 -14.15
CA PRO A 230 6.64 -14.35 -14.89
C PRO A 230 5.67 -13.56 -13.99
N LEU A 231 5.39 -14.05 -12.76
CA LEU A 231 4.62 -13.34 -11.74
C LEU A 231 5.29 -12.04 -11.28
N ALA A 232 6.61 -11.95 -11.42
CA ALA A 232 7.36 -10.82 -10.92
C ALA A 232 7.18 -9.57 -11.79
N THR A 233 6.59 -9.62 -12.99
CA THR A 233 6.40 -8.41 -13.82
C THR A 233 5.45 -7.41 -13.17
N ASP A 234 4.24 -7.84 -12.81
CA ASP A 234 3.26 -6.98 -12.16
C ASP A 234 3.73 -6.60 -10.74
N GLY A 235 4.34 -7.54 -10.01
CA GLY A 235 4.94 -7.26 -8.70
C GLY A 235 6.12 -6.27 -8.76
N ARG A 236 6.98 -6.33 -9.78
CA ARG A 236 8.07 -5.35 -10.00
C ARG A 236 7.50 -3.97 -10.34
N ARG A 237 6.49 -3.90 -11.21
CA ARG A 237 5.81 -2.65 -11.53
C ARG A 237 5.18 -2.04 -10.28
N PHE A 238 4.43 -2.83 -9.52
CA PHE A 238 3.80 -2.37 -8.28
C PHE A 238 4.86 -1.88 -7.28
N ARG A 239 5.96 -2.62 -7.11
CA ARG A 239 7.08 -2.19 -6.25
C ARG A 239 7.70 -0.87 -6.71
N GLY A 240 8.00 -0.72 -7.99
CA GLY A 240 8.58 0.51 -8.53
C GLY A 240 7.66 1.73 -8.43
N GLN A 241 6.34 1.51 -8.44
CA GLN A 241 5.34 2.59 -8.41
C GLN A 241 4.83 2.92 -7.01
N VAL A 242 4.89 1.97 -6.07
CA VAL A 242 4.29 2.09 -4.73
C VAL A 242 5.30 1.84 -3.63
N VAL A 243 5.88 0.64 -3.57
CA VAL A 243 6.75 0.21 -2.44
C VAL A 243 8.02 1.05 -2.37
N GLY A 244 8.77 1.15 -3.48
CA GLY A 244 10.02 1.89 -3.56
C GLY A 244 9.84 3.37 -3.20
N PRO A 245 8.93 4.10 -3.87
CA PRO A 245 8.64 5.50 -3.52
C PRO A 245 8.25 5.70 -2.06
N ALA A 246 7.38 4.84 -1.51
CA ALA A 246 6.97 4.93 -0.10
C ALA A 246 8.13 4.66 0.85
N ARG A 247 9.01 3.69 0.54
CA ARG A 247 10.19 3.40 1.34
C ARG A 247 11.17 4.57 1.35
N SER A 248 11.53 5.09 0.17
CA SER A 248 12.43 6.26 0.07
C SER A 248 11.87 7.48 0.79
N PHE A 249 10.55 7.69 0.72
CA PHE A 249 9.88 8.74 1.48
C PHE A 249 9.99 8.51 2.99
N LEU A 250 9.69 7.30 3.47
CA LEU A 250 9.75 6.97 4.89
C LEU A 250 11.19 7.06 5.41
N GLU A 251 12.19 6.50 4.72
CA GLU A 251 13.60 6.57 5.09
C GLU A 251 14.05 8.03 5.28
N TYR A 252 13.67 8.91 4.35
CA TYR A 252 14.01 10.32 4.44
C TYR A 252 13.32 11.04 5.61
N TRP A 253 12.03 10.80 5.82
CA TRP A 253 11.22 11.55 6.80
C TRP A 253 11.17 10.94 8.20
N SER A 254 11.57 9.68 8.36
CA SER A 254 11.64 8.99 9.66
C SER A 254 12.94 9.24 10.40
N CYS A 255 14.02 9.60 9.69
CA CYS A 255 15.39 9.56 10.20
C CYS A 255 15.73 8.24 10.92
N GLY A 256 15.17 7.12 10.45
CA GLY A 256 15.41 5.78 11.00
C GLY A 256 14.52 5.37 12.17
N ASP A 257 13.51 6.17 12.55
CA ASP A 257 12.53 5.83 13.58
C ASP A 257 11.22 5.26 12.97
N ASP A 258 10.76 4.10 13.47
CA ASP A 258 9.51 3.45 13.06
C ASP A 258 8.25 4.28 13.38
N ASP A 259 8.40 5.38 14.13
CA ASP A 259 7.33 6.27 14.54
C ASP A 259 6.53 6.84 13.36
N LEU A 260 7.17 7.18 12.24
CA LEU A 260 6.43 7.79 11.12
C LEU A 260 5.45 6.80 10.47
N LEU A 261 5.84 5.53 10.27
CA LEU A 261 4.95 4.51 9.73
C LEU A 261 3.74 4.31 10.65
N THR A 262 3.97 4.29 11.95
CA THR A 262 2.93 4.16 12.98
C THR A 262 1.99 5.38 12.99
N LEU A 263 2.54 6.60 12.89
CA LEU A 263 1.77 7.83 12.80
C LEU A 263 0.89 7.88 11.54
N LEU A 264 1.44 7.47 10.40
CA LEU A 264 0.70 7.39 9.14
C LEU A 264 -0.44 6.38 9.26
N LEU A 265 -0.19 5.17 9.76
CA LEU A 265 -1.22 4.14 9.91
C LEU A 265 -2.33 4.59 10.89
N ARG A 266 -1.97 5.21 12.01
CA ARG A 266 -2.95 5.80 12.97
C ARG A 266 -3.84 6.82 12.28
N SER A 267 -3.23 7.72 11.53
CA SER A 267 -3.92 8.79 10.80
C SER A 267 -4.77 8.25 9.65
N MET A 268 -4.38 7.13 9.01
CA MET A 268 -5.23 6.42 8.06
C MET A 268 -6.50 5.89 8.74
N ARG A 269 -6.36 5.29 9.92
CA ARG A 269 -7.49 4.70 10.66
C ARG A 269 -8.46 5.73 11.22
N ASP A 270 -7.99 6.87 11.75
CA ASP A 270 -8.85 7.84 12.44
C ASP A 270 -9.09 9.14 11.65
N GLY A 271 -8.37 9.35 10.54
CA GLY A 271 -8.40 10.55 9.70
C GLY A 271 -7.91 11.83 10.40
N ARG A 272 -7.21 11.73 11.53
CA ARG A 272 -6.68 12.87 12.28
C ARG A 272 -5.25 13.15 11.83
N LEU A 273 -4.98 14.42 11.48
CA LEU A 273 -3.66 14.82 10.96
C LEU A 273 -2.74 15.44 12.01
N ARG A 274 -3.25 15.79 13.21
CA ARG A 274 -2.51 16.63 14.17
C ARG A 274 -1.09 16.14 14.45
N ASN A 275 -0.91 14.83 14.66
CA ASN A 275 0.40 14.27 14.96
C ASN A 275 1.31 14.22 13.72
N LEU A 276 0.75 13.97 12.53
CA LEU A 276 1.50 14.08 11.28
C LEU A 276 1.92 15.54 11.02
N GLU A 277 1.01 16.50 11.16
CA GLU A 277 1.32 17.92 11.00
C GLU A 277 2.44 18.36 11.96
N ALA A 278 2.39 17.91 13.22
CA ALA A 278 3.45 18.15 14.20
C ALA A 278 4.79 17.51 13.80
N HIS A 279 4.79 16.25 13.34
CA HIS A 279 5.99 15.55 12.86
C HIS A 279 6.72 16.35 11.77
N PHE A 280 6.00 16.72 10.70
CA PHE A 280 6.59 17.47 9.59
C PHE A 280 6.96 18.91 9.98
N ALA A 281 6.22 19.53 10.90
CA ALA A 281 6.59 20.85 11.41
C ALA A 281 7.90 20.82 12.19
N ALA A 282 8.08 19.81 13.05
CA ALA A 282 9.34 19.61 13.78
C ALA A 282 10.50 19.30 12.82
N ALA A 283 10.30 18.40 11.86
CA ALA A 283 11.34 18.00 10.91
C ALA A 283 11.82 19.13 9.99
N THR A 284 10.96 20.12 9.70
CA THR A 284 11.28 21.22 8.76
C THR A 284 11.47 22.58 9.45
N GLY A 285 11.08 22.72 10.71
CA GLY A 285 10.98 24.02 11.39
C GLY A 285 9.81 24.89 10.93
N ALA A 286 8.88 24.38 10.11
CA ALA A 286 7.77 25.15 9.55
C ALA A 286 6.40 24.63 10.01
N ALA A 287 5.63 25.44 10.74
CA ALA A 287 4.31 25.06 11.27
C ALA A 287 3.30 24.56 10.20
N ALA A 288 3.45 25.00 8.94
CA ALA A 288 2.58 24.62 7.83
C ALA A 288 3.16 23.49 6.93
N ALA A 289 4.26 22.85 7.32
CA ALA A 289 5.03 21.92 6.48
C ALA A 289 4.19 20.86 5.77
N TRP A 290 3.29 20.18 6.49
CA TRP A 290 2.40 19.17 5.92
C TRP A 290 1.64 19.68 4.69
N ARG A 291 1.05 20.88 4.78
CA ARG A 291 0.31 21.48 3.66
C ARG A 291 1.27 21.85 2.52
N LEU A 292 2.47 22.32 2.85
CA LEU A 292 3.46 22.71 1.85
C LEU A 292 4.06 21.53 1.08
N ILE A 293 4.17 20.39 1.75
CA ILE A 293 4.68 19.13 1.18
C ILE A 293 3.59 18.47 0.34
N PHE A 294 2.38 18.38 0.87
CA PHE A 294 1.37 17.51 0.27
C PHE A 294 0.23 18.22 -0.43
N MET A 295 -0.07 19.49 -0.16
CA MET A 295 -1.25 20.14 -0.76
C MET A 295 -0.89 20.75 -2.11
N SER A 296 -1.65 20.39 -3.15
CA SER A 296 -1.56 21.02 -4.47
C SER A 296 -1.95 22.49 -4.42
N GLU A 297 -1.44 23.28 -5.37
CA GLU A 297 -1.65 24.72 -5.41
C GLU A 297 -3.12 25.12 -5.51
N GLY A 298 -3.89 24.45 -6.39
CA GLY A 298 -5.34 24.71 -6.54
C GLY A 298 -6.11 24.51 -5.23
N TRP A 299 -5.68 23.56 -4.40
CA TRP A 299 -6.28 23.37 -3.07
C TRP A 299 -5.90 24.49 -2.11
N ARG A 300 -4.64 24.96 -2.12
CA ARG A 300 -4.19 26.06 -1.26
C ARG A 300 -5.02 27.30 -1.53
N LEU A 301 -5.30 27.58 -2.80
CA LEU A 301 -6.13 28.70 -3.25
C LEU A 301 -7.59 28.60 -2.78
N VAL A 302 -8.19 27.41 -2.83
CA VAL A 302 -9.57 27.17 -2.33
C VAL A 302 -9.68 27.40 -0.81
N LYS A 303 -8.66 27.03 -0.03
CA LYS A 303 -8.61 27.37 1.41
C LYS A 303 -8.21 28.82 1.67
N SER A 304 -7.46 29.45 0.76
CA SER A 304 -6.92 30.80 0.91
C SER A 304 -7.81 31.88 0.29
N GLY A 305 -9.11 31.64 0.09
CA GLY A 305 -10.13 32.70 -0.02
C GLY A 305 -10.21 33.65 1.19
N GLN A 306 -9.18 33.66 2.05
CA GLN A 306 -8.98 34.53 3.20
C GLN A 306 -7.51 34.92 3.48
N ASN A 307 -6.46 34.55 2.72
CA ASN A 307 -5.11 35.16 2.91
C ASN A 307 -4.06 34.78 1.85
N SER A 308 -3.52 35.80 1.16
CA SER A 308 -2.52 35.73 0.08
C SER A 308 -1.05 35.62 0.56
N SER A 309 -0.78 35.64 1.87
CA SER A 309 0.59 35.73 2.42
C SER A 309 1.36 34.41 2.51
N VAL A 310 0.72 33.26 2.26
CA VAL A 310 1.36 31.93 2.46
C VAL A 310 2.37 31.57 1.37
N HIS A 311 2.33 32.21 0.20
CA HIS A 311 3.19 31.83 -0.94
C HIS A 311 4.66 32.29 -0.81
N ALA A 312 4.95 33.37 -0.07
CA ALA A 312 6.31 33.91 0.06
C ALA A 312 7.22 33.07 0.98
N SER A 313 6.66 32.53 2.07
CA SER A 313 7.41 31.77 3.09
C SER A 313 7.92 30.42 2.59
N VAL A 314 7.26 29.85 1.57
CA VAL A 314 7.58 28.51 1.01
C VAL A 314 8.76 28.57 0.08
N ARG A 315 8.84 29.62 -0.75
CA ARG A 315 10.01 29.82 -1.60
C ARG A 315 11.23 30.14 -0.75
N GLN A 316 11.11 30.83 0.38
CA GLN A 316 12.23 31.06 1.29
C GLN A 316 12.64 29.81 2.10
N ALA A 317 11.69 28.95 2.48
CA ALA A 317 12.01 27.71 3.21
C ALA A 317 12.58 26.59 2.33
N PHE A 318 12.30 26.61 1.01
CA PHE A 318 12.80 25.63 0.03
C PHE A 318 13.76 26.22 -1.02
N ALA A 319 14.04 27.53 -1.02
CA ALA A 319 15.21 28.11 -1.66
C ALA A 319 16.42 27.91 -0.74
N PHE A 320 16.77 26.65 -0.51
CA PHE A 320 18.13 26.29 -0.16
C PHE A 320 18.78 25.85 -1.46
N GLU A 321 19.89 26.51 -1.79
CA GLU A 321 20.65 26.29 -3.01
C GLU A 321 20.83 24.78 -3.27
N ALA A 322 20.44 24.34 -4.46
CA ALA A 322 21.04 23.14 -5.02
C ALA A 322 22.56 23.36 -4.96
N PRO A 323 23.38 22.37 -4.51
CA PRO A 323 24.82 22.51 -4.57
C PRO A 323 25.18 22.85 -6.01
N THR A 324 25.65 24.08 -6.22
CA THR A 324 26.25 24.45 -7.49
C THR A 324 27.35 23.44 -7.75
N ALA A 325 27.27 22.79 -8.91
CA ALA A 325 28.31 21.89 -9.40
C ALA A 325 29.58 22.74 -9.66
N ALA A 326 30.31 23.05 -8.59
CA ALA A 326 31.67 23.53 -8.71
C ALA A 326 32.50 22.35 -9.23
N HIS A 327 33.10 22.54 -10.41
CA HIS A 327 34.10 21.67 -10.98
C HIS A 327 35.06 21.17 -9.90
N ARG A 328 34.92 19.90 -9.50
CA ARG A 328 35.97 19.16 -8.82
C ARG A 328 36.74 18.43 -9.91
N GLU A 329 37.99 18.84 -10.10
CA GLU A 329 38.96 18.01 -10.81
C GLU A 329 38.98 16.61 -10.18
N PRO A 330 39.14 15.54 -11.00
CA PRO A 330 39.24 14.19 -10.48
C PRO A 330 40.46 14.08 -9.56
N PRO A 331 40.35 13.38 -8.41
CA PRO A 331 41.49 13.17 -7.54
C PRO A 331 42.54 12.30 -8.26
N PRO A 332 43.84 12.51 -7.98
CA PRO A 332 44.89 11.66 -8.54
C PRO A 332 44.71 10.22 -8.05
N PRO A 333 45.10 9.22 -8.86
CA PRO A 333 44.97 7.82 -8.48
C PRO A 333 45.84 7.51 -7.26
N VAL A 334 45.21 7.15 -6.15
CA VAL A 334 45.90 6.71 -4.93
C VAL A 334 46.27 5.22 -5.10
N ARG A 335 47.55 4.91 -4.90
CA ARG A 335 48.11 3.56 -4.95
C ARG A 335 47.63 2.74 -3.75
N SER A 336 47.50 1.43 -3.97
CA SER A 336 47.03 0.43 -3.01
C SER A 336 48.01 0.21 -1.86
N SER A 337 47.92 1.03 -0.82
CA SER A 337 48.27 0.70 0.57
C SER A 337 47.99 1.94 1.39
N ASP A 338 47.30 1.79 2.51
CA ASP A 338 46.97 2.84 3.51
C ASP A 338 45.62 3.54 3.31
N ALA A 339 44.57 3.01 3.95
CA ALA A 339 43.46 3.80 4.53
C ALA A 339 42.53 2.92 5.38
N VAL A 340 43.01 2.52 6.56
CA VAL A 340 42.15 2.29 7.72
C VAL A 340 42.02 3.64 8.41
N GLY A 341 40.80 4.18 8.46
CA GLY A 341 40.44 5.34 9.30
C GLY A 341 40.42 6.68 8.57
N ALA A 342 39.21 7.14 8.22
CA ALA A 342 38.72 8.53 8.32
C ALA A 342 37.69 8.83 7.21
N ALA A 343 36.39 8.65 7.50
CA ALA A 343 35.30 9.38 6.84
C ALA A 343 34.01 9.25 7.66
N ARG A 344 33.89 10.05 8.73
CA ARG A 344 32.64 10.30 9.45
C ARG A 344 32.56 11.81 9.68
N ALA A 345 31.82 12.53 8.84
CA ALA A 345 31.11 13.78 9.15
C ALA A 345 30.47 14.40 7.90
N ALA A 346 29.29 14.99 8.10
CA ALA A 346 28.51 15.88 7.23
C ALA A 346 27.49 15.25 6.25
N HIS A 347 26.43 14.66 6.81
CA HIS A 347 25.07 14.95 6.36
C HIS A 347 24.35 15.67 7.50
N THR A 348 23.74 16.81 7.19
CA THR A 348 22.93 17.58 8.13
C THR A 348 21.69 18.08 7.38
N ARG A 349 20.74 17.17 7.21
CA ARG A 349 19.36 17.29 7.69
C ARG A 349 18.90 15.85 7.88
N CYS A 350 19.21 15.40 9.10
CA CYS A 350 19.87 14.13 9.39
C CYS A 350 21.21 13.97 8.62
#